data_AF-A0ABC9SQJ4-F1
#
_entry.id   AF-A0ABC9SQJ4-F1
#
_cell.length_a   1.000
_cell.length_b   1.000
_cell.length_c   1.000
_cell.angle_alpha   90.00
_cell.angle_beta   90.00
_cell.angle_gamma   90.00
#
_symmetry.space_group_name_H-M   'P 1'
#
loop_
_entity.id
_entity.type
_entity.pdbx_description
1 polymer ?
#
loop_
_entity_poly.entity_id
_entity_poly.type
_entity_poly.pdbx_seq_one_letter_code
_entity_poly.pdbx_strand_id
1 'polypeptide(L)'
;MNNAQANEIKIGMKLSGALAMQAMEKYKIKNVDKNGFTFWLDNGKLFGHGIGMSTHERDRDITYFLKNTFEVVGLIVEPFAKGDIVKINTNTADVLLTDGEVVEVVEYDPTKHFPIRVKKEDGREAVIIEEYATKLTESEIKAIEEQKHFKAVNALKKGDFVRITKGDRFGSNFETGDIAVVVFQEPKECGVPIRVAPLHTPTSGASEWARCKEVEIATQEDATKAKVEMVKEGAHVKIVGDKHTKPRYASHGLKNDRVIIVTGKHSDGFGIIGQADGKGFRLSIHALDFEIMTPKEVKAYKDSQVNTEKGAYLIVTGQGTKKYDIGEVVVAVGRKSNDGLYITKLDGSVEGFKYYENLRNATAAEVEDAKKELAAIKQRKMFEDLGRQEGELKKGDIVRVVNTCGGLLEVGDIGEVIQQNKPHDAQVNVSGRSSSANWATVELVTPVDHRLDQ
;
A
#
# COMPACT_ATOMS: atom_id res chain seq x y z
N MET A 1 -18.75 -66.29 23.45
CA MET A 1 -17.41 -66.85 23.18
C MET A 1 -16.86 -66.13 21.96
N ASN A 2 -15.61 -65.71 22.04
CA ASN A 2 -14.96 -64.71 21.19
C ASN A 2 -15.19 -64.94 19.69
N ASN A 3 -15.81 -63.94 19.03
CA ASN A 3 -15.77 -63.77 17.58
C ASN A 3 -14.30 -63.76 17.17
N ALA A 4 -13.88 -64.81 16.46
CA ALA A 4 -12.61 -64.84 15.76
C ALA A 4 -12.49 -63.54 14.94
N GLN A 5 -11.38 -62.83 15.11
CA GLN A 5 -11.00 -61.73 14.23
C GLN A 5 -11.17 -62.22 12.78
N ALA A 6 -12.13 -61.66 12.05
CA ALA A 6 -12.16 -61.82 10.60
C ALA A 6 -10.86 -61.19 10.11
N ASN A 7 -9.91 -62.04 9.72
CA ASN A 7 -8.62 -61.58 9.20
C ASN A 7 -8.90 -60.62 8.04
N GLU A 8 -8.51 -59.37 8.21
CA GLU A 8 -8.61 -58.35 7.18
C GLU A 8 -7.78 -58.81 5.97
N ILE A 9 -8.44 -59.01 4.82
CA ILE A 9 -7.79 -59.45 3.59
C ILE A 9 -6.94 -58.30 3.04
N LYS A 10 -5.65 -58.55 2.79
CA LYS A 10 -4.65 -57.56 2.32
C LYS A 10 -4.02 -57.97 1.00
N ILE A 11 -3.54 -56.99 0.23
CA ILE A 11 -2.74 -57.23 -0.98
C ILE A 11 -1.49 -58.05 -0.64
N GLY A 12 -1.14 -59.01 -1.50
CA GLY A 12 -0.07 -59.99 -1.29
C GLY A 12 -0.48 -61.21 -0.45
N MET A 13 -1.66 -61.21 0.18
CA MET A 13 -2.14 -62.36 0.93
C MET A 13 -2.46 -63.53 -0.01
N LYS A 14 -2.00 -64.73 0.35
CA LYS A 14 -2.38 -65.97 -0.34
C LYS A 14 -3.61 -66.59 0.29
N LEU A 15 -4.56 -66.99 -0.54
CA LEU A 15 -5.88 -67.44 -0.12
C LEU A 15 -6.48 -68.46 -1.10
N SER A 16 -7.39 -69.29 -0.60
CA SER A 16 -8.08 -70.33 -1.36
C SER A 16 -9.53 -70.48 -0.91
N GLY A 17 -10.33 -71.21 -1.68
CA GLY A 17 -11.70 -71.58 -1.33
C GLY A 17 -12.60 -70.37 -1.08
N ALA A 18 -13.31 -70.39 0.07
CA ALA A 18 -14.25 -69.35 0.44
C ALA A 18 -13.59 -67.97 0.65
N LEU A 19 -12.35 -67.93 1.17
CA LEU A 19 -11.60 -66.68 1.36
C LEU A 19 -11.24 -66.02 0.02
N ALA A 20 -10.97 -66.82 -1.02
CA ALA A 20 -10.79 -66.31 -2.39
C ALA A 20 -12.06 -65.65 -2.93
N MET A 21 -13.21 -66.28 -2.70
CA MET A 21 -14.50 -65.71 -3.13
C MET A 21 -14.83 -64.41 -2.39
N GLN A 22 -14.61 -64.38 -1.07
CA GLN A 22 -14.81 -63.18 -0.27
C GLN A 22 -13.86 -62.05 -0.67
N ALA A 23 -12.60 -62.36 -0.96
CA ALA A 23 -11.63 -61.37 -1.45
C ALA A 23 -12.09 -60.72 -2.76
N MET A 24 -12.72 -61.49 -3.67
CA MET A 24 -13.14 -61.02 -4.99
C MET A 24 -14.28 -59.99 -4.96
N GLU A 25 -14.92 -59.73 -3.82
CA GLU A 25 -15.91 -58.65 -3.71
C GLU A 25 -15.26 -57.26 -3.69
N LYS A 26 -14.00 -57.17 -3.23
CA LYS A 26 -13.27 -55.90 -3.08
C LYS A 26 -11.93 -55.88 -3.83
N TYR A 27 -11.34 -57.04 -4.06
CA TYR A 27 -10.01 -57.22 -4.63
C TYR A 27 -10.01 -58.03 -5.92
N LYS A 28 -8.98 -57.82 -6.73
CA LYS A 28 -8.55 -58.73 -7.78
C LYS A 28 -7.63 -59.78 -7.18
N ILE A 29 -7.87 -61.05 -7.49
CA ILE A 29 -7.03 -62.17 -7.04
C ILE A 29 -6.40 -62.87 -8.24
N LYS A 30 -5.13 -63.26 -8.13
CA LYS A 30 -4.37 -63.92 -9.19
C LYS A 30 -4.07 -65.36 -8.83
N ASN A 31 -4.43 -66.30 -9.69
CA ASN A 31 -4.10 -67.71 -9.53
C ASN A 31 -2.58 -67.90 -9.64
N VAL A 32 -1.95 -68.38 -8.56
CA VAL A 32 -0.51 -68.62 -8.52
C VAL A 32 -0.12 -70.01 -9.02
N ASP A 33 -1.07 -70.93 -9.07
CA ASP A 33 -0.85 -72.33 -9.48
C ASP A 33 -0.97 -72.53 -10.99
N LYS A 34 -1.71 -71.64 -11.70
CA LYS A 34 -1.99 -71.79 -13.14
C LYS A 34 -1.98 -70.46 -13.90
N ASN A 35 -0.98 -70.29 -14.78
CA ASN A 35 -0.88 -69.25 -15.83
C ASN A 35 -1.14 -67.79 -15.40
N GLY A 36 -1.18 -67.48 -14.10
CA GLY A 36 -1.33 -66.12 -13.60
C GLY A 36 -2.68 -65.46 -13.91
N PHE A 37 -3.76 -66.23 -14.11
CA PHE A 37 -5.08 -65.66 -14.37
C PHE A 37 -5.58 -64.81 -13.19
N THR A 38 -6.09 -63.62 -13.48
CA THR A 38 -6.64 -62.69 -12.48
C THR A 38 -8.17 -62.71 -12.52
N PHE A 39 -8.81 -62.71 -11.36
CA PHE A 39 -10.26 -62.84 -11.15
C PHE A 39 -10.79 -61.77 -10.18
N TRP A 40 -12.03 -61.33 -10.38
CA TRP A 40 -12.78 -60.47 -9.45
C TRP A 40 -14.29 -60.59 -9.70
N LEU A 41 -15.10 -60.16 -8.74
CA LEU A 41 -16.55 -60.04 -8.89
C LEU A 41 -16.93 -58.61 -9.22
N ASP A 42 -17.80 -58.42 -10.20
CA ASP A 42 -18.42 -57.14 -10.50
C ASP A 42 -19.92 -57.36 -10.72
N ASN A 43 -20.76 -56.66 -9.94
CA ASN A 43 -22.21 -56.83 -9.92
C ASN A 43 -22.69 -58.29 -9.83
N GLY A 44 -22.03 -59.09 -8.98
CA GLY A 44 -22.35 -60.52 -8.75
C GLY A 44 -21.90 -61.47 -9.86
N LYS A 45 -21.23 -60.97 -10.90
CA LYS A 45 -20.67 -61.77 -11.99
C LYS A 45 -19.16 -61.91 -11.84
N LEU A 46 -18.63 -63.09 -12.15
CA LEU A 46 -17.20 -63.35 -12.11
C LEU A 46 -16.55 -62.89 -13.41
N PHE A 47 -15.57 -62.01 -13.30
CA PHE A 47 -14.72 -61.57 -14.41
C PHE A 47 -13.30 -62.08 -14.24
N GLY A 48 -12.57 -62.21 -15.34
CA GLY A 48 -11.15 -62.49 -15.26
C GLY A 48 -10.42 -62.47 -16.60
N HIS A 49 -9.11 -62.25 -16.53
CA HIS A 49 -8.21 -62.22 -17.68
C HIS A 49 -6.91 -62.98 -17.41
N GLY A 50 -6.31 -63.50 -18.47
CA GLY A 50 -4.94 -64.03 -18.46
C GLY A 50 -3.92 -62.91 -18.72
N ILE A 51 -2.63 -63.24 -18.63
CA ILE A 51 -1.56 -62.32 -19.03
C ILE A 51 -1.69 -62.02 -20.53
N GLY A 52 -1.82 -60.74 -20.89
CA GLY A 52 -1.97 -60.29 -22.28
C GLY A 52 -3.34 -60.57 -22.92
N MET A 53 -4.35 -60.97 -22.15
CA MET A 53 -5.70 -61.24 -22.65
C MET A 53 -6.70 -60.16 -22.25
N SER A 54 -7.77 -60.01 -23.03
CA SER A 54 -8.92 -59.19 -22.68
C SER A 54 -9.72 -59.78 -21.51
N THR A 55 -10.42 -58.88 -20.80
CA THR A 55 -11.37 -59.22 -19.74
C THR A 55 -12.61 -59.89 -20.31
N HIS A 56 -13.04 -61.00 -19.70
CA HIS A 56 -14.29 -61.68 -20.03
C HIS A 56 -14.99 -62.13 -18.75
N GLU A 57 -16.33 -62.20 -18.80
CA GLU A 57 -17.13 -62.94 -17.82
C GLU A 57 -16.69 -64.42 -17.83
N ARG A 58 -16.62 -65.03 -16.65
CA ARG A 58 -16.11 -66.39 -16.46
C ARG A 58 -17.15 -67.22 -15.74
N ASP A 59 -17.32 -68.44 -16.23
CA ASP A 59 -18.09 -69.47 -15.55
C ASP A 59 -17.10 -70.40 -14.82
N ARG A 60 -16.93 -70.18 -13.52
CA ARG A 60 -16.10 -71.02 -12.63
C ARG A 60 -16.89 -71.30 -11.38
N ASP A 61 -16.92 -72.57 -10.99
CA ASP A 61 -17.57 -73.00 -9.75
C ASP A 61 -16.64 -72.85 -8.54
N ILE A 62 -17.20 -73.00 -7.35
CA ILE A 62 -16.44 -72.97 -6.09
C ILE A 62 -15.34 -74.04 -6.04
N THR A 63 -15.51 -75.15 -6.75
CA THR A 63 -14.53 -76.24 -6.84
C THR A 63 -13.22 -75.77 -7.46
N TYR A 64 -13.26 -74.84 -8.43
CA TYR A 64 -12.05 -74.23 -8.98
C TYR A 64 -11.29 -73.45 -7.91
N PHE A 65 -11.97 -72.61 -7.13
CA PHE A 65 -11.32 -71.79 -6.10
C PHE A 65 -10.83 -72.60 -4.90
N LEU A 66 -11.46 -73.74 -4.59
CA LEU A 66 -11.00 -74.67 -3.56
C LEU A 66 -9.72 -75.43 -3.94
N LYS A 67 -9.49 -75.68 -5.24
CA LYS A 67 -8.37 -76.47 -5.76
C LYS A 67 -7.12 -75.66 -6.10
N ASN A 68 -7.19 -74.34 -6.05
CA ASN A 68 -6.06 -73.46 -6.41
C ASN A 68 -5.82 -72.44 -5.30
N THR A 69 -4.60 -71.93 -5.26
CA THR A 69 -4.15 -70.83 -4.43
C THR A 69 -4.16 -69.56 -5.25
N PHE A 70 -4.59 -68.47 -4.64
CA PHE A 70 -4.65 -67.15 -5.24
C PHE A 70 -3.91 -66.14 -4.38
N GLU A 71 -3.32 -65.15 -5.02
CA GLU A 71 -2.71 -63.99 -4.36
C GLU A 71 -3.59 -62.77 -4.59
N VAL A 72 -3.86 -61.99 -3.56
CA VAL A 72 -4.54 -60.69 -3.71
C VAL A 72 -3.60 -59.73 -4.42
N VAL A 73 -3.95 -59.27 -5.63
CA VAL A 73 -3.04 -58.47 -6.47
C VAL A 73 -3.44 -57.01 -6.63
N GLY A 74 -4.63 -56.61 -6.18
CA GLY A 74 -5.04 -55.21 -6.22
C GLY A 74 -6.52 -55.04 -5.87
N LEU A 75 -6.99 -53.79 -5.83
CA LEU A 75 -8.41 -53.47 -5.66
C LEU A 75 -9.17 -53.58 -6.99
N ILE A 76 -10.48 -53.81 -6.91
CA ILE A 76 -11.36 -53.81 -8.09
C ILE A 76 -11.53 -52.38 -8.60
N VAL A 77 -11.86 -51.47 -7.68
CA VAL A 77 -11.95 -50.03 -7.89
C VAL A 77 -10.93 -49.37 -6.97
N GLU A 78 -10.04 -48.57 -7.54
CA GLU A 78 -9.09 -47.79 -6.76
C GLU A 78 -9.83 -46.65 -6.05
N PRO A 79 -9.63 -46.45 -4.74
CA PRO A 79 -10.31 -45.40 -3.96
C PRO A 79 -9.92 -43.99 -4.40
N PHE A 80 -8.73 -43.85 -5.00
CA PHE A 80 -8.20 -42.59 -5.49
C PHE A 80 -7.67 -42.76 -6.92
N ALA A 81 -7.85 -41.72 -7.72
CA ALA A 81 -7.28 -41.56 -9.04
C ALA A 81 -6.45 -40.26 -9.09
N LYS A 82 -5.50 -40.19 -10.02
CA LYS A 82 -4.75 -38.96 -10.28
C LYS A 82 -5.71 -37.83 -10.65
N GLY A 83 -5.55 -36.67 -10.01
CA GLY A 83 -6.40 -35.49 -10.16
C GLY A 83 -7.56 -35.43 -9.17
N ASP A 84 -7.79 -36.48 -8.37
CA ASP A 84 -8.78 -36.41 -7.29
C ASP A 84 -8.37 -35.35 -6.26
N ILE A 85 -9.33 -34.57 -5.78
CA ILE A 85 -9.12 -33.65 -4.67
C ILE A 85 -9.53 -34.33 -3.38
N VAL A 86 -8.65 -34.31 -2.39
CA VAL A 86 -8.87 -34.95 -1.09
C VAL A 86 -8.70 -33.95 0.04
N LYS A 87 -9.43 -34.17 1.13
CA LYS A 87 -9.23 -33.49 2.40
C LYS A 87 -8.44 -34.39 3.34
N ILE A 88 -7.39 -33.85 3.94
CA ILE A 88 -6.59 -34.53 4.95
C ILE A 88 -7.37 -34.56 6.27
N ASN A 89 -7.39 -35.73 6.92
CA ASN A 89 -8.19 -35.98 8.13
C ASN A 89 -7.34 -36.06 9.41
N THR A 90 -6.05 -35.73 9.35
CA THR A 90 -5.15 -35.81 10.50
C THR A 90 -3.94 -34.88 10.36
N ASN A 91 -3.39 -34.45 11.49
CA ASN A 91 -2.11 -33.73 11.58
C ASN A 91 -0.88 -34.65 11.60
N THR A 92 -1.09 -35.98 11.58
CA THR A 92 -0.01 -36.98 11.67
C THR A 92 0.31 -37.63 10.33
N ALA A 93 -0.34 -37.19 9.24
CA ALA A 93 -0.18 -37.79 7.93
C ALA A 93 1.23 -37.59 7.38
N ASP A 94 1.71 -36.36 7.47
CA ASP A 94 3.05 -35.92 7.09
C ASP A 94 3.33 -34.57 7.78
N VAL A 95 4.59 -34.24 8.04
CA VAL A 95 4.97 -32.94 8.62
C VAL A 95 4.56 -31.75 7.74
N LEU A 96 4.36 -31.98 6.44
CA LEU A 96 3.94 -30.97 5.48
C LEU A 96 2.43 -30.77 5.41
N LEU A 97 1.63 -31.62 6.03
CA LEU A 97 0.17 -31.63 5.93
C LEU A 97 -0.50 -31.33 7.27
N THR A 98 -1.62 -30.62 7.21
CA THR A 98 -2.45 -30.34 8.38
C THR A 98 -3.86 -30.91 8.23
N ASP A 99 -4.51 -31.19 9.35
CA ASP A 99 -5.91 -31.63 9.41
C ASP A 99 -6.83 -30.59 8.76
N GLY A 100 -7.73 -31.07 7.91
CA GLY A 100 -8.64 -30.26 7.08
C GLY A 100 -8.01 -29.68 5.81
N GLU A 101 -6.71 -29.87 5.56
CA GLU A 101 -6.06 -29.36 4.35
C GLU A 101 -6.56 -30.05 3.08
N VAL A 102 -6.73 -29.28 1.99
CA VAL A 102 -7.23 -29.78 0.70
C VAL A 102 -6.07 -29.87 -0.29
N VAL A 103 -5.86 -31.06 -0.85
CA VAL A 103 -4.72 -31.38 -1.73
C VAL A 103 -5.16 -32.22 -2.93
N GLU A 104 -4.35 -32.22 -4.00
CA GLU A 104 -4.58 -33.03 -5.21
C GLU A 104 -3.82 -34.36 -5.13
N VAL A 105 -4.45 -35.47 -5.52
CA VAL A 105 -3.79 -36.77 -5.67
C VAL A 105 -2.99 -36.78 -6.98
N VAL A 106 -1.67 -36.98 -6.88
CA VAL A 106 -0.77 -37.06 -8.03
C VAL A 106 -0.59 -38.50 -8.50
N GLU A 107 -0.54 -39.44 -7.57
CA GLU A 107 -0.28 -40.85 -7.81
C GLU A 107 -0.99 -41.67 -6.73
N TYR A 108 -1.52 -42.82 -7.14
CA TYR A 108 -2.05 -43.83 -6.23
C TYR A 108 -1.45 -45.19 -6.61
N ASP A 109 -0.81 -45.85 -5.64
CA ASP A 109 -0.20 -47.17 -5.79
C ASP A 109 -0.60 -48.07 -4.61
N PRO A 110 -1.62 -48.93 -4.78
CA PRO A 110 -2.15 -49.75 -3.71
C PRO A 110 -1.17 -50.83 -3.20
N THR A 111 -0.02 -51.00 -3.85
CA THR A 111 1.00 -51.99 -3.44
C THR A 111 1.98 -51.43 -2.41
N LYS A 112 2.00 -50.11 -2.20
CA LYS A 112 2.91 -49.44 -1.26
C LYS A 112 2.28 -49.32 0.14
N HIS A 113 3.13 -49.26 1.17
CA HIS A 113 2.67 -48.98 2.53
C HIS A 113 2.05 -47.57 2.66
N PHE A 114 2.60 -46.60 1.91
CA PHE A 114 2.05 -45.25 1.73
C PHE A 114 1.56 -45.11 0.28
N PRO A 115 0.32 -45.54 0.00
CA PRO A 115 -0.17 -45.70 -1.36
C PRO A 115 -0.52 -44.39 -2.06
N ILE A 116 -0.76 -43.28 -1.36
CA ILE A 116 -1.21 -42.02 -1.99
C ILE A 116 -0.08 -41.01 -2.00
N ARG A 117 0.25 -40.45 -3.16
CA ARG A 117 1.04 -39.22 -3.28
C ARG A 117 0.12 -38.05 -3.54
N VAL A 118 0.23 -37.02 -2.72
CA VAL A 118 -0.56 -35.78 -2.81
C VAL A 118 0.31 -34.56 -3.05
N LYS A 119 -0.28 -33.51 -3.63
CA LYS A 119 0.37 -32.24 -3.92
C LYS A 119 -0.45 -31.07 -3.39
N LYS A 120 0.25 -30.16 -2.71
CA LYS A 120 -0.29 -28.89 -2.21
C LYS A 120 -0.38 -27.86 -3.33
N GLU A 121 -1.18 -26.82 -3.10
CA GLU A 121 -1.32 -25.67 -4.02
C GLU A 121 0.03 -24.98 -4.29
N ASP A 122 0.94 -24.96 -3.30
CA ASP A 122 2.29 -24.40 -3.44
C ASP A 122 3.30 -25.32 -4.16
N GLY A 123 2.84 -26.49 -4.61
CA GLY A 123 3.62 -27.45 -5.38
C GLY A 123 4.39 -28.49 -4.56
N ARG A 124 4.42 -28.41 -3.23
CA ARG A 124 5.06 -29.43 -2.39
C ARG A 124 4.25 -30.73 -2.40
N GLU A 125 4.95 -31.86 -2.38
CA GLU A 125 4.34 -33.19 -2.40
C GLU A 125 4.58 -33.94 -1.08
N ALA A 126 3.65 -34.82 -0.72
CA ALA A 126 3.72 -35.70 0.43
C ALA A 126 3.18 -37.10 0.07
N VAL A 127 3.58 -38.12 0.82
CA VAL A 127 3.09 -39.49 0.63
C VAL A 127 2.36 -39.94 1.90
N ILE A 128 1.12 -40.38 1.77
CA ILE A 128 0.22 -40.68 2.88
C ILE A 128 -0.48 -42.03 2.69
N ILE A 129 -1.17 -42.48 3.73
CA ILE A 129 -2.05 -43.65 3.69
C ILE A 129 -3.51 -43.26 3.50
N GLU A 130 -4.30 -44.21 2.98
CA GLU A 130 -5.71 -44.00 2.60
C GLU A 130 -6.59 -43.48 3.74
N GLU A 131 -6.36 -43.96 4.96
CA GLU A 131 -7.12 -43.52 6.14
C GLU A 131 -6.98 -42.02 6.45
N TYR A 132 -5.92 -41.37 5.95
CA TYR A 132 -5.66 -39.95 6.20
C TYR A 132 -6.29 -39.01 5.19
N ALA A 133 -6.98 -39.53 4.16
CA ALA A 133 -7.57 -38.73 3.10
C ALA A 133 -9.03 -39.10 2.87
N THR A 134 -9.89 -38.09 2.76
CA THR A 134 -11.26 -38.24 2.26
C THR A 134 -11.37 -37.61 0.88
N LYS A 135 -11.78 -38.38 -0.13
CA LYS A 135 -12.08 -37.84 -1.46
C LYS A 135 -13.25 -36.86 -1.38
N LEU A 136 -13.06 -35.66 -1.90
CA LEU A 136 -14.09 -34.64 -1.96
C LEU A 136 -14.97 -34.82 -3.19
N THR A 137 -16.24 -34.52 -3.02
CA THR A 137 -17.21 -34.41 -4.11
C THR A 137 -17.05 -33.08 -4.86
N GLU A 138 -17.52 -33.02 -6.10
CA GLU A 138 -17.53 -31.78 -6.89
C GLU A 138 -18.23 -30.62 -6.16
N SER A 139 -19.31 -30.92 -5.41
CA SER A 139 -20.02 -29.92 -4.61
C SER A 139 -19.21 -29.39 -3.44
N GLU A 140 -18.41 -30.24 -2.78
CA GLU A 140 -17.54 -29.81 -1.68
C GLU A 140 -16.36 -28.98 -2.20
N ILE A 141 -15.76 -29.39 -3.32
CA ILE A 141 -14.69 -28.64 -3.98
C ILE A 141 -15.20 -27.23 -4.32
N LYS A 142 -16.37 -27.15 -4.96
CA LYS A 142 -16.98 -25.86 -5.31
C LYS A 142 -17.28 -25.01 -4.07
N ALA A 143 -17.79 -25.60 -2.98
CA ALA A 143 -18.04 -24.85 -1.74
C ALA A 143 -16.75 -24.30 -1.12
N ILE A 144 -15.65 -25.04 -1.19
CA ILE A 144 -14.32 -24.59 -0.73
C ILE A 144 -13.81 -23.45 -1.59
N GLU A 145 -13.91 -23.56 -2.92
CA GLU A 145 -13.53 -22.49 -3.85
C GLU A 145 -14.36 -21.22 -3.63
N GLU A 146 -15.68 -21.36 -3.48
CA GLU A 146 -16.57 -20.25 -3.15
C GLU A 146 -16.20 -19.58 -1.82
N GLN A 147 -15.81 -20.36 -0.81
CA GLN A 147 -15.35 -19.83 0.48
C GLN A 147 -13.98 -19.13 0.36
N LYS A 148 -13.04 -19.70 -0.41
CA LYS A 148 -11.74 -19.07 -0.70
C LYS A 148 -11.95 -17.73 -1.40
N HIS A 149 -12.79 -17.70 -2.43
CA HIS A 149 -13.16 -16.50 -3.17
C HIS A 149 -13.83 -15.46 -2.27
N PHE A 150 -14.81 -15.89 -1.46
CA PHE A 150 -15.49 -15.02 -0.49
C PHE A 150 -14.51 -14.33 0.44
N LYS A 151 -13.57 -15.08 1.04
CA LYS A 151 -12.53 -14.52 1.91
C LYS A 151 -11.60 -13.58 1.16
N ALA A 152 -11.20 -13.93 -0.05
CA ALA A 152 -10.29 -13.13 -0.84
C ALA A 152 -10.91 -11.78 -1.25
N VAL A 153 -12.18 -11.76 -1.66
CA VAL A 153 -12.91 -10.51 -1.95
C VAL A 153 -13.12 -9.68 -0.69
N ASN A 154 -13.39 -10.30 0.46
CA ASN A 154 -13.51 -9.59 1.75
C ASN A 154 -12.18 -9.00 2.24
N ALA A 155 -11.04 -9.49 1.76
CA ALA A 155 -9.71 -8.99 2.10
C ALA A 155 -9.23 -7.84 1.21
N LEU A 156 -9.97 -7.50 0.16
CA LEU A 156 -9.65 -6.39 -0.75
C LEU A 156 -9.64 -5.05 0.00
N LYS A 157 -8.92 -4.10 -0.57
CA LYS A 157 -8.75 -2.75 -0.04
C LYS A 157 -9.08 -1.73 -1.11
N LYS A 158 -9.35 -0.51 -0.66
CA LYS A 158 -9.52 0.64 -1.55
C LYS A 158 -8.28 0.78 -2.44
N GLY A 159 -8.50 0.84 -3.75
CA GLY A 159 -7.46 0.88 -4.78
C GLY A 159 -7.17 -0.46 -5.45
N ASP A 160 -7.66 -1.57 -4.91
CA ASP A 160 -7.56 -2.88 -5.57
C ASP A 160 -8.52 -2.96 -6.76
N PHE A 161 -8.30 -3.95 -7.63
CA PHE A 161 -9.03 -4.12 -8.87
C PHE A 161 -9.76 -5.45 -8.90
N VAL A 162 -10.97 -5.43 -9.47
CA VAL A 162 -11.80 -6.61 -9.68
C VAL A 162 -12.32 -6.65 -11.11
N ARG A 163 -12.62 -7.84 -11.59
CA ARG A 163 -13.34 -8.06 -12.84
C ARG A 163 -14.82 -8.26 -12.55
N ILE A 164 -15.69 -7.56 -13.25
CA ILE A 164 -17.14 -7.72 -13.16
C ILE A 164 -17.53 -9.01 -13.90
N THR A 165 -18.20 -9.94 -13.22
CA THR A 165 -18.65 -11.21 -13.85
C THR A 165 -20.13 -11.20 -14.23
N LYS A 166 -20.90 -10.26 -13.68
CA LYS A 166 -22.35 -10.14 -13.90
C LYS A 166 -22.76 -8.67 -14.04
N GLY A 167 -22.40 -8.04 -15.16
CA GLY A 167 -22.66 -6.62 -15.42
C GLY A 167 -24.14 -6.25 -15.37
N ASP A 168 -25.05 -7.16 -15.68
CA ASP A 168 -26.51 -7.01 -15.58
C ASP A 168 -27.01 -6.72 -14.15
N ARG A 169 -26.18 -6.99 -13.13
CA ARG A 169 -26.46 -6.70 -11.72
C ARG A 169 -26.00 -5.33 -11.28
N PHE A 170 -25.31 -4.61 -12.15
CA PHE A 170 -24.81 -3.26 -11.92
C PHE A 170 -25.60 -2.25 -12.75
N GLY A 171 -25.48 -0.97 -12.42
CA GLY A 171 -26.06 0.10 -13.26
C GLY A 171 -25.41 0.16 -14.65
N SER A 172 -25.88 1.07 -15.50
CA SER A 172 -25.44 1.26 -16.89
C SER A 172 -23.95 1.64 -17.09
N ASN A 173 -23.18 1.70 -16.01
CA ASN A 173 -21.76 2.06 -16.01
C ASN A 173 -20.83 0.83 -16.08
N PHE A 174 -21.39 -0.38 -16.08
CA PHE A 174 -20.62 -1.63 -16.05
C PHE A 174 -21.19 -2.66 -17.03
N GLU A 175 -20.29 -3.39 -17.67
CA GLU A 175 -20.57 -4.58 -18.46
C GLU A 175 -19.84 -5.80 -17.89
N THR A 176 -20.30 -7.00 -18.25
CA THR A 176 -19.59 -8.23 -17.89
C THR A 176 -18.22 -8.25 -18.57
N GLY A 177 -17.17 -8.46 -17.79
CA GLY A 177 -15.77 -8.46 -18.23
C GLY A 177 -15.01 -7.20 -17.86
N ASP A 178 -15.70 -6.12 -17.50
CA ASP A 178 -15.09 -4.85 -17.12
C ASP A 178 -14.17 -4.99 -15.92
N ILE A 179 -13.06 -4.24 -15.93
CA ILE A 179 -12.23 -4.04 -14.74
C ILE A 179 -12.72 -2.81 -14.00
N ALA A 180 -12.94 -2.96 -12.70
CA ALA A 180 -13.39 -1.89 -11.82
C ALA A 180 -12.42 -1.73 -10.64
N VAL A 181 -12.36 -0.52 -10.08
CA VAL A 181 -11.54 -0.22 -8.90
C VAL A 181 -12.39 -0.23 -7.64
N VAL A 182 -11.88 -0.83 -6.57
CA VAL A 182 -12.49 -0.80 -5.24
C VAL A 182 -12.34 0.60 -4.66
N VAL A 183 -13.46 1.28 -4.41
CA VAL A 183 -13.48 2.62 -3.81
C VAL A 183 -13.84 2.60 -2.32
N PHE A 184 -14.43 1.51 -1.85
CA PHE A 184 -14.78 1.29 -0.45
C PHE A 184 -14.76 -0.21 -0.12
N GLN A 185 -14.32 -0.53 1.11
CA GLN A 185 -14.35 -1.86 1.71
C GLN A 185 -15.18 -1.81 2.98
N GLU A 186 -16.17 -2.69 3.10
CA GLU A 186 -16.92 -2.90 4.33
C GLU A 186 -15.99 -3.49 5.40
N PRO A 187 -15.88 -2.87 6.59
CA PRO A 187 -15.02 -3.37 7.66
C PRO A 187 -15.40 -4.77 8.17
N LYS A 188 -16.66 -5.18 8.00
CA LYS A 188 -17.16 -6.48 8.43
C LYS A 188 -17.22 -7.46 7.27
N GLU A 189 -16.87 -8.71 7.57
CA GLU A 189 -16.99 -9.79 6.61
C GLU A 189 -18.47 -10.00 6.23
N CYS A 190 -18.79 -9.88 4.95
CA CYS A 190 -20.17 -9.99 4.47
C CYS A 190 -20.24 -10.38 2.98
N GLY A 191 -21.46 -10.69 2.52
CA GLY A 191 -21.73 -11.05 1.12
C GLY A 191 -21.61 -9.90 0.12
N VAL A 192 -21.56 -8.65 0.60
CA VAL A 192 -21.48 -7.42 -0.22
C VAL A 192 -20.34 -6.54 0.28
N PRO A 193 -19.09 -7.03 0.24
CA PRO A 193 -18.02 -6.44 1.04
C PRO A 193 -17.39 -5.21 0.41
N ILE A 194 -17.61 -4.97 -0.89
CA ILE A 194 -16.89 -3.94 -1.64
C ILE A 194 -17.84 -3.02 -2.39
N ARG A 195 -17.42 -1.77 -2.57
CA ARG A 195 -18.02 -0.85 -3.54
C ARG A 195 -17.01 -0.57 -4.65
N VAL A 196 -17.44 -0.75 -5.90
CA VAL A 196 -16.59 -0.66 -7.09
C VAL A 196 -17.02 0.50 -7.98
N ALA A 197 -16.05 1.16 -8.61
CA ALA A 197 -16.28 2.26 -9.54
C ALA A 197 -15.63 1.97 -10.90
N PRO A 198 -16.17 2.49 -12.01
CA PRO A 198 -15.54 2.37 -13.31
C PRO A 198 -14.23 3.17 -13.36
N LEU A 199 -13.24 2.69 -14.11
CA LEU A 199 -11.88 3.27 -14.12
C LEU A 199 -11.82 4.73 -14.59
N HIS A 200 -12.69 5.10 -15.54
CA HIS A 200 -12.73 6.47 -16.09
C HIS A 200 -13.35 7.49 -15.11
N THR A 201 -14.17 7.02 -14.15
CA THR A 201 -14.82 7.85 -13.11
C THR A 201 -14.76 7.16 -11.73
N PRO A 202 -13.56 7.06 -11.11
CA PRO A 202 -13.34 6.25 -9.91
C PRO A 202 -13.79 7.00 -8.63
N THR A 203 -15.07 7.34 -8.56
CA THR A 203 -15.66 8.15 -7.49
C THR A 203 -16.80 7.40 -6.80
N SER A 204 -17.10 7.76 -5.56
CA SER A 204 -18.22 7.15 -4.82
C SER A 204 -19.58 7.38 -5.49
N GLY A 205 -19.75 8.50 -6.21
CA GLY A 205 -21.01 8.82 -6.90
C GLY A 205 -21.33 7.93 -8.10
N ALA A 206 -20.30 7.37 -8.76
CA ALA A 206 -20.45 6.44 -9.88
C ALA A 206 -20.27 4.97 -9.46
N SER A 207 -20.19 4.72 -8.15
CA SER A 207 -19.83 3.40 -7.61
C SER A 207 -21.03 2.59 -7.14
N GLU A 208 -20.94 1.28 -7.32
CA GLU A 208 -21.98 0.30 -7.01
C GLU A 208 -21.47 -0.74 -6.01
N TRP A 209 -22.37 -1.25 -5.17
CA TRP A 209 -22.05 -2.32 -4.23
C TRP A 209 -21.96 -3.65 -4.97
N ALA A 210 -20.86 -4.37 -4.78
CA ALA A 210 -20.63 -5.65 -5.46
C ALA A 210 -20.72 -6.81 -4.47
N ARG A 211 -21.47 -7.85 -4.83
CA ARG A 211 -21.46 -9.11 -4.07
C ARG A 211 -20.23 -9.93 -4.45
N CYS A 212 -19.76 -10.77 -3.53
CA CYS A 212 -18.63 -11.68 -3.81
C CYS A 212 -18.83 -12.49 -5.09
N LYS A 213 -20.07 -12.93 -5.37
CA LYS A 213 -20.43 -13.74 -6.55
C LYS A 213 -20.62 -12.98 -7.86
N GLU A 214 -20.43 -11.66 -7.86
CA GLU A 214 -20.62 -10.76 -9.00
C GLU A 214 -19.29 -10.20 -9.51
N VAL A 215 -18.19 -10.54 -8.83
CA VAL A 215 -16.84 -10.07 -9.14
C VAL A 215 -15.82 -11.19 -8.96
N GLU A 216 -14.71 -11.07 -9.67
CA GLU A 216 -13.50 -11.87 -9.50
C GLU A 216 -12.32 -10.95 -9.19
N ILE A 217 -11.31 -11.44 -8.46
CA ILE A 217 -10.09 -10.67 -8.25
C ILE A 217 -9.40 -10.50 -9.60
N ALA A 218 -9.07 -9.26 -9.96
CA ALA A 218 -8.40 -8.99 -11.23
C ALA A 218 -7.01 -9.65 -11.24
N THR A 219 -6.58 -10.13 -12.41
CA THR A 219 -5.21 -10.63 -12.54
C THR A 219 -4.21 -9.48 -12.34
N GLN A 220 -2.95 -9.80 -12.04
CA GLN A 220 -1.91 -8.77 -11.92
C GLN A 220 -1.75 -7.96 -13.21
N GLU A 221 -1.94 -8.59 -14.37
CA GLU A 221 -1.87 -7.91 -15.67
C GLU A 221 -3.01 -6.89 -15.82
N ASP A 222 -4.25 -7.31 -15.53
CA ASP A 222 -5.43 -6.45 -15.58
C ASP A 222 -5.29 -5.27 -14.61
N ALA A 223 -4.90 -5.53 -13.37
CA ALA A 223 -4.71 -4.51 -12.35
C ALA A 223 -3.65 -3.48 -12.76
N THR A 224 -2.57 -3.93 -13.41
CA THR A 224 -1.49 -3.04 -13.88
C THR A 224 -2.00 -2.11 -14.99
N LYS A 225 -2.71 -2.65 -16.00
CA LYS A 225 -3.30 -1.84 -17.08
C LYS A 225 -4.37 -0.88 -16.56
N ALA A 226 -5.25 -1.37 -15.68
CA ALA A 226 -6.31 -0.57 -15.08
C ALA A 226 -5.76 0.60 -14.25
N LYS A 227 -4.69 0.35 -13.48
CA LYS A 227 -3.99 1.41 -12.75
C LYS A 227 -3.44 2.49 -13.67
N VAL A 228 -2.83 2.12 -14.80
CA VAL A 228 -2.36 3.10 -15.82
C VAL A 228 -3.54 3.86 -16.43
N GLU A 229 -4.65 3.18 -16.70
CA GLU A 229 -5.83 3.78 -17.30
C GLU A 229 -6.39 4.93 -16.45
N MET A 230 -6.45 4.73 -15.14
CA MET A 230 -6.89 5.72 -14.15
C MET A 230 -6.00 6.96 -14.07
N VAL A 231 -4.74 6.88 -14.53
CA VAL A 231 -3.83 8.02 -14.51
C VAL A 231 -4.12 8.96 -15.68
N LYS A 232 -4.46 10.21 -15.35
CA LYS A 232 -4.65 11.30 -16.32
C LYS A 232 -3.34 12.08 -16.51
N GLU A 233 -3.17 12.70 -17.67
CA GLU A 233 -2.09 13.67 -17.87
C GLU A 233 -2.22 14.81 -16.85
N GLY A 234 -1.08 15.28 -16.34
CA GLY A 234 -0.99 16.24 -15.23
C GLY A 234 -1.14 15.63 -13.83
N ALA A 235 -1.53 14.36 -13.70
CA ALA A 235 -1.57 13.68 -12.40
C ALA A 235 -0.16 13.59 -11.80
N HIS A 236 -0.08 13.69 -10.48
CA HIS A 236 1.16 13.51 -9.74
C HIS A 236 1.20 12.07 -9.22
N VAL A 237 2.30 11.38 -9.49
CA VAL A 237 2.56 10.05 -8.96
C VAL A 237 3.85 10.06 -8.17
N LYS A 238 3.94 9.17 -7.20
CA LYS A 238 5.14 8.99 -6.37
C LYS A 238 5.82 7.69 -6.76
N ILE A 239 7.13 7.71 -6.96
CA ILE A 239 7.92 6.49 -7.21
C ILE A 239 8.04 5.69 -5.92
N VAL A 240 7.76 4.39 -5.98
CA VAL A 240 7.86 3.46 -4.82
C VAL A 240 8.88 2.34 -5.04
N GLY A 241 9.45 2.25 -6.24
CA GLY A 241 10.52 1.32 -6.56
C GLY A 241 11.01 1.48 -7.99
N ASP A 242 11.93 0.62 -8.40
CA ASP A 242 12.52 0.60 -9.74
C ASP A 242 12.63 -0.81 -10.34
N LYS A 243 12.09 -1.82 -9.65
CA LYS A 243 12.28 -3.24 -9.98
C LYS A 243 11.71 -3.62 -11.34
N HIS A 244 10.61 -2.98 -11.76
CA HIS A 244 9.89 -3.33 -12.98
C HIS A 244 10.14 -2.32 -14.11
N THR A 245 10.58 -1.11 -13.74
CA THR A 245 10.92 -0.03 -14.64
C THR A 245 12.30 -0.28 -15.21
N LYS A 246 12.38 -0.71 -16.48
CA LYS A 246 13.67 -0.86 -17.17
C LYS A 246 14.22 0.51 -17.53
N PRO A 247 15.29 1.01 -16.88
CA PRO A 247 15.81 2.33 -17.19
C PRO A 247 16.45 2.28 -18.58
N ARG A 248 15.83 2.92 -19.57
CA ARG A 248 16.40 2.95 -20.93
C ARG A 248 17.60 3.89 -21.00
N TYR A 249 17.63 4.96 -20.22
CA TYR A 249 18.76 5.84 -19.90
C TYR A 249 18.43 6.59 -18.58
N ALA A 250 19.43 6.89 -17.73
CA ALA A 250 19.29 7.64 -16.47
C ALA A 250 18.54 6.97 -15.28
N SER A 251 19.05 5.84 -14.78
CA SER A 251 18.59 5.21 -13.51
C SER A 251 18.62 6.14 -12.30
N HIS A 252 19.46 7.18 -12.30
CA HIS A 252 19.48 8.22 -11.25
C HIS A 252 18.16 9.00 -11.13
N GLY A 253 17.28 8.88 -12.12
CA GLY A 253 15.96 9.49 -12.18
C GLY A 253 14.92 8.86 -11.24
N LEU A 254 15.07 7.57 -10.92
CA LEU A 254 14.05 6.73 -10.27
C LEU A 254 14.35 6.53 -8.78
N LYS A 255 14.38 7.62 -8.02
CA LYS A 255 14.52 7.55 -6.55
C LYS A 255 13.14 7.36 -5.92
N ASN A 256 13.07 6.53 -4.89
CA ASN A 256 11.88 6.41 -4.05
C ASN A 256 11.44 7.79 -3.53
N ASP A 257 10.12 7.95 -3.39
CA ASP A 257 9.43 9.17 -2.99
C ASP A 257 9.57 10.36 -3.96
N ARG A 258 10.28 10.20 -5.07
CA ARG A 258 10.30 11.22 -6.11
C ARG A 258 8.92 11.36 -6.73
N VAL A 259 8.45 12.59 -6.85
CA VAL A 259 7.18 12.92 -7.50
C VAL A 259 7.38 13.19 -8.98
N ILE A 260 6.52 12.59 -9.79
CA ILE A 260 6.51 12.67 -11.24
C ILE A 260 5.16 13.21 -11.70
N ILE A 261 5.20 14.22 -12.54
CA ILE A 261 4.01 14.75 -13.23
C ILE A 261 3.86 13.98 -14.53
N VAL A 262 2.71 13.33 -14.68
CA VAL A 262 2.39 12.49 -15.83
C VAL A 262 2.20 13.37 -17.06
N THR A 263 2.87 13.01 -18.14
CA THR A 263 2.81 13.68 -19.45
C THR A 263 2.19 12.81 -20.53
N GLY A 264 1.93 11.53 -20.23
CA GLY A 264 1.31 10.59 -21.15
C GLY A 264 1.37 9.17 -20.61
N LYS A 265 0.83 8.23 -21.39
CA LYS A 265 0.88 6.79 -21.11
C LYS A 265 1.93 6.12 -22.00
N HIS A 266 2.55 5.05 -21.52
CA HIS A 266 3.44 4.24 -22.34
C HIS A 266 2.61 3.39 -23.31
N SER A 267 3.14 3.13 -24.51
CA SER A 267 2.39 2.51 -25.60
C SER A 267 2.02 1.05 -25.36
N ASP A 268 2.71 0.36 -24.45
CA ASP A 268 2.38 -1.03 -24.07
C ASP A 268 1.23 -1.13 -23.05
N GLY A 269 0.76 0.01 -22.50
CA GLY A 269 -0.31 0.05 -21.49
C GLY A 269 0.10 -0.34 -20.07
N PHE A 270 1.38 -0.63 -19.82
CA PHE A 270 1.90 -1.07 -18.52
C PHE A 270 2.65 0.00 -17.74
N GLY A 271 2.75 1.20 -18.30
CA GLY A 271 3.44 2.30 -17.65
C GLY A 271 2.93 3.67 -18.07
N ILE A 272 3.51 4.67 -17.41
CA ILE A 272 3.29 6.09 -17.69
C ILE A 272 4.58 6.72 -18.22
N ILE A 273 4.45 7.90 -18.80
CA ILE A 273 5.57 8.77 -19.16
C ILE A 273 5.39 10.08 -18.40
N GLY A 274 6.42 10.54 -17.69
CA GLY A 274 6.33 11.77 -16.90
C GLY A 274 7.64 12.48 -16.68
N GLN A 275 7.58 13.65 -16.07
CA GLN A 275 8.73 14.48 -15.73
C GLN A 275 8.72 14.80 -14.24
N ALA A 276 9.90 14.82 -13.63
CA ALA A 276 10.04 15.37 -12.28
C ALA A 276 9.86 16.89 -12.32
N ASP A 277 9.09 17.43 -11.39
CA ASP A 277 8.91 18.90 -11.24
C ASP A 277 8.41 19.61 -12.50
N GLY A 278 7.79 18.86 -13.42
CA GLY A 278 7.33 19.36 -14.72
C GLY A 278 8.45 19.84 -15.65
N LYS A 279 9.71 19.45 -15.40
CA LYS A 279 10.89 19.88 -16.15
C LYS A 279 11.85 18.71 -16.40
N GLY A 280 12.67 18.82 -17.45
CA GLY A 280 13.75 17.88 -17.72
C GLY A 280 13.34 16.61 -18.48
N PHE A 281 14.09 15.54 -18.28
CA PHE A 281 13.95 14.29 -19.04
C PHE A 281 12.62 13.59 -18.74
N ARG A 282 12.00 13.06 -19.80
CA ARG A 282 10.83 12.19 -19.66
C ARG A 282 11.29 10.81 -19.21
N LEU A 283 10.71 10.34 -18.11
CA LEU A 283 10.92 9.02 -17.55
C LEU A 283 9.74 8.14 -17.93
N SER A 284 10.03 6.90 -18.35
CA SER A 284 9.03 5.85 -18.45
C SER A 284 9.04 5.07 -17.15
N ILE A 285 7.86 4.85 -16.55
CA ILE A 285 7.72 4.26 -15.21
C ILE A 285 6.63 3.19 -15.27
N HIS A 286 6.95 1.99 -14.82
CA HIS A 286 6.03 0.85 -14.79
C HIS A 286 4.95 1.02 -13.70
N ALA A 287 3.73 0.53 -13.92
CA ALA A 287 2.62 0.72 -12.97
C ALA A 287 2.80 0.06 -11.60
N LEU A 288 3.71 -0.92 -11.50
CA LEU A 288 4.09 -1.54 -10.23
C LEU A 288 5.09 -0.71 -9.42
N ASP A 289 5.68 0.33 -10.01
CA ASP A 289 6.77 1.10 -9.42
C ASP A 289 6.36 2.55 -9.05
N PHE A 290 5.08 2.90 -9.22
CA PHE A 290 4.53 4.18 -8.76
C PHE A 290 3.23 4.04 -7.99
N GLU A 291 2.88 5.04 -7.19
CA GLU A 291 1.57 5.23 -6.57
C GLU A 291 0.94 6.54 -7.04
N ILE A 292 -0.37 6.54 -7.26
CA ILE A 292 -1.11 7.75 -7.62
C ILE A 292 -1.29 8.58 -6.35
N MET A 293 -0.79 9.81 -6.34
CA MET A 293 -0.91 10.67 -5.16
C MET A 293 -2.36 11.14 -5.01
N THR A 294 -2.87 11.06 -3.79
CA THR A 294 -4.17 11.62 -3.41
C THR A 294 -4.14 13.15 -3.48
N PRO A 295 -5.30 13.84 -3.60
CA PRO A 295 -5.35 15.30 -3.58
C PRO A 295 -4.69 15.94 -2.35
N LYS A 296 -4.76 15.27 -1.19
CA LYS A 296 -4.11 15.71 0.05
C LYS A 296 -2.58 15.62 -0.06
N GLU A 297 -2.05 14.53 -0.61
CA GLU A 297 -0.61 14.37 -0.83
C GLU A 297 -0.09 15.32 -1.90
N VAL A 298 -0.84 15.55 -2.98
CA VAL A 298 -0.48 16.54 -4.01
C VAL A 298 -0.43 17.94 -3.40
N LYS A 299 -1.41 18.29 -2.56
CA LYS A 299 -1.39 19.57 -1.84
C LYS A 299 -0.16 19.67 -0.92
N ALA A 300 0.08 18.66 -0.09
CA ALA A 300 1.24 18.62 0.80
C ALA A 300 2.58 18.73 0.04
N TYR A 301 2.68 18.07 -1.12
CA TYR A 301 3.84 18.16 -2.00
C TYR A 301 4.03 19.57 -2.57
N LYS A 302 2.94 20.21 -3.03
CA LYS A 302 3.00 21.59 -3.52
C LYS A 302 3.36 22.58 -2.42
N ASP A 303 2.80 22.40 -1.22
CA ASP A 303 3.07 23.24 -0.05
C ASP A 303 4.51 23.06 0.47
N SER A 304 5.13 21.89 0.24
CA SER A 304 6.53 21.64 0.57
C SER A 304 7.52 22.21 -0.45
N GLN A 305 7.08 22.52 -1.67
CA GLN A 305 7.94 23.21 -2.64
C GLN A 305 8.23 24.63 -2.16
N VAL A 306 9.48 25.06 -2.36
CA VAL A 306 9.91 26.43 -2.04
C VAL A 306 9.07 27.43 -2.84
N ASN A 307 8.44 28.38 -2.15
CA ASN A 307 7.71 29.46 -2.78
C ASN A 307 8.70 30.42 -3.45
N THR A 308 8.61 30.51 -4.77
CA THR A 308 9.53 31.30 -5.60
C THR A 308 9.00 32.68 -5.97
N GLU A 309 7.78 33.01 -5.52
CA GLU A 309 7.17 34.31 -5.77
C GLU A 309 7.97 35.43 -5.10
N LYS A 310 8.09 36.57 -5.78
CA LYS A 310 8.75 37.75 -5.22
C LYS A 310 8.03 38.19 -3.94
N GLY A 311 8.78 38.36 -2.86
CA GLY A 311 8.24 38.72 -1.55
C GLY A 311 7.89 37.53 -0.66
N ALA A 312 8.01 36.29 -1.14
CA ALA A 312 7.83 35.10 -0.29
C ALA A 312 8.92 35.03 0.79
N TYR A 313 8.52 34.70 2.02
CA TYR A 313 9.43 34.53 3.15
C TYR A 313 9.89 33.07 3.24
N LEU A 314 11.20 32.88 3.35
CA LEU A 314 11.86 31.58 3.37
C LEU A 314 12.80 31.48 4.56
N ILE A 315 13.12 30.25 4.97
CA ILE A 315 14.16 29.95 5.96
C ILE A 315 15.33 29.29 5.27
N VAL A 316 16.55 29.73 5.59
CA VAL A 316 17.78 29.08 5.16
C VAL A 316 18.01 27.81 5.97
N THR A 317 18.08 26.65 5.32
CA THR A 317 18.23 25.35 6.00
C THR A 317 19.64 24.77 5.89
N GLY A 318 20.49 25.32 5.01
CA GLY A 318 21.83 24.78 4.78
C GLY A 318 22.91 25.81 4.46
N GLN A 319 24.14 25.47 4.84
CA GLN A 319 25.34 26.25 4.59
C GLN A 319 25.78 26.12 3.12
N GLY A 320 25.16 26.92 2.26
CA GLY A 320 25.72 27.27 0.96
C GLY A 320 26.84 28.32 1.10
N THR A 321 26.64 29.49 0.49
CA THR A 321 27.54 30.64 0.67
C THR A 321 27.41 31.26 2.08
N LYS A 322 28.53 31.72 2.67
CA LYS A 322 28.64 32.34 4.02
C LYS A 322 27.90 33.69 4.18
N LYS A 323 26.96 34.02 3.30
CA LYS A 323 26.20 35.28 3.33
C LYS A 323 24.99 35.24 4.26
N TYR A 324 24.52 34.04 4.60
CA TYR A 324 23.29 33.80 5.35
C TYR A 324 23.51 32.72 6.40
N ASP A 325 22.91 32.92 7.56
CA ASP A 325 22.95 31.97 8.66
C ASP A 325 21.85 30.91 8.52
N ILE A 326 22.13 29.69 9.00
CA ILE A 326 21.08 28.66 9.05
C ILE A 326 20.02 29.10 10.06
N GLY A 327 18.75 28.98 9.68
CA GLY A 327 17.60 29.46 10.45
C GLY A 327 17.19 30.90 10.13
N GLU A 328 17.98 31.64 9.34
CA GLU A 328 17.67 33.03 9.00
C GLU A 328 16.43 33.14 8.10
N VAL A 329 15.53 34.08 8.42
CA VAL A 329 14.40 34.46 7.57
C VAL A 329 14.89 35.40 6.46
N VAL A 330 14.62 34.99 5.21
CA VAL A 330 15.03 35.69 3.99
C VAL A 330 13.82 35.89 3.08
N VAL A 331 13.94 36.83 2.13
CA VAL A 331 12.86 37.20 1.21
C VAL A 331 13.25 36.85 -0.22
N ALA A 332 12.36 36.16 -0.94
CA ALA A 332 12.52 35.84 -2.34
C ALA A 332 12.50 37.10 -3.22
N VAL A 333 13.48 37.23 -4.11
CA VAL A 333 13.57 38.37 -5.06
C VAL A 333 12.80 38.10 -6.36
N GLY A 334 12.38 36.85 -6.59
CA GLY A 334 11.63 36.42 -7.78
C GLY A 334 12.48 36.12 -9.02
N ARG A 335 13.81 36.33 -8.93
CA ARG A 335 14.78 35.90 -9.95
C ARG A 335 15.18 34.45 -9.68
N LYS A 336 14.79 33.54 -10.55
CA LYS A 336 14.99 32.09 -10.40
C LYS A 336 16.08 31.54 -11.34
N SER A 337 16.74 30.48 -10.90
CA SER A 337 17.55 29.55 -11.71
C SER A 337 16.80 28.22 -11.84
N ASN A 338 17.41 27.25 -12.53
CA ASN A 338 16.88 25.88 -12.65
C ASN A 338 16.79 25.16 -11.29
N ASP A 339 17.70 25.48 -10.38
CA ASP A 339 18.00 24.75 -9.13
C ASP A 339 17.94 25.63 -7.88
N GLY A 340 17.63 26.91 -8.03
CA GLY A 340 17.59 27.83 -6.90
C GLY A 340 16.96 29.18 -7.20
N LEU A 341 17.09 30.08 -6.24
CA LEU A 341 16.41 31.37 -6.19
C LEU A 341 17.34 32.44 -5.60
N TYR A 342 17.22 33.66 -6.12
CA TYR A 342 17.83 34.83 -5.48
C TYR A 342 16.96 35.29 -4.32
N ILE A 343 17.61 35.49 -3.18
CA ILE A 343 17.03 35.88 -1.91
C ILE A 343 17.74 37.14 -1.39
N THR A 344 17.08 37.87 -0.52
CA THR A 344 17.67 38.97 0.25
C THR A 344 17.40 38.79 1.74
N LYS A 345 18.26 39.36 2.59
CA LYS A 345 17.98 39.44 4.03
C LYS A 345 16.69 40.22 4.26
N LEU A 346 16.05 40.00 5.40
CA LEU A 346 14.78 40.64 5.76
C LEU A 346 14.85 42.18 5.74
N ASP A 347 16.01 42.76 6.02
CA ASP A 347 16.27 44.19 5.99
C ASP A 347 16.64 44.75 4.60
N GLY A 348 16.77 43.87 3.60
CA GLY A 348 17.16 44.22 2.23
C GLY A 348 18.66 44.46 2.03
N SER A 349 19.51 44.30 3.05
CA SER A 349 20.92 44.71 3.01
C SER A 349 21.81 43.84 2.12
N VAL A 350 21.50 42.54 2.00
CA VAL A 350 22.35 41.56 1.31
C VAL A 350 21.53 40.65 0.40
N GLU A 351 21.78 40.74 -0.91
CA GLU A 351 21.25 39.82 -1.92
C GLU A 351 22.25 38.70 -2.28
N GLY A 352 21.72 37.51 -2.57
CA GLY A 352 22.50 36.34 -2.91
C GLY A 352 21.65 35.20 -3.44
N PHE A 353 22.32 34.18 -3.97
CA PHE A 353 21.70 32.99 -4.52
C PHE A 353 21.72 31.83 -3.51
N LYS A 354 20.63 31.07 -3.45
CA LYS A 354 20.53 29.80 -2.71
C LYS A 354 19.81 28.72 -3.53
N TYR A 355 20.28 27.50 -3.41
CA TYR A 355 19.63 26.31 -3.98
C TYR A 355 18.34 25.98 -3.22
N TYR A 356 17.34 25.40 -3.91
CA TYR A 356 16.06 25.04 -3.29
C TYR A 356 16.22 24.06 -2.12
N GLU A 357 17.17 23.12 -2.20
CA GLU A 357 17.47 22.18 -1.11
C GLU A 357 17.93 22.85 0.19
N ASN A 358 18.43 24.09 0.10
CA ASN A 358 18.91 24.89 1.24
C ASN A 358 17.87 25.92 1.70
N LEU A 359 16.62 25.79 1.25
CA LEU A 359 15.52 26.69 1.56
C LEU A 359 14.27 25.89 1.92
N ARG A 360 13.43 26.47 2.79
CA ARG A 360 12.04 26.07 2.97
C ARG A 360 11.16 27.29 3.13
N ASN A 361 9.84 27.12 2.99
CA ASN A 361 8.88 28.17 3.32
C ASN A 361 8.94 28.51 4.81
N ALA A 362 8.96 29.81 5.13
CA ALA A 362 8.86 30.28 6.50
C ALA A 362 7.40 30.22 6.97
N THR A 363 7.19 29.89 8.25
CA THR A 363 5.88 29.99 8.88
C THR A 363 5.56 31.44 9.24
N ALA A 364 4.28 31.78 9.41
CA ALA A 364 3.88 33.12 9.81
C ALA A 364 4.50 33.54 11.16
N ALA A 365 4.63 32.62 12.11
CA ALA A 365 5.25 32.89 13.41
C ALA A 365 6.74 33.24 13.26
N GLU A 366 7.51 32.45 12.49
CA GLU A 366 8.93 32.72 12.24
C GLU A 366 9.16 34.08 11.58
N VAL A 367 8.29 34.47 10.64
CA VAL A 367 8.37 35.77 9.98
C VAL A 367 8.12 36.91 10.97
N GLU A 368 7.10 36.78 11.83
CA GLU A 368 6.78 37.81 12.81
C GLU A 368 7.87 37.95 13.89
N ASP A 369 8.44 36.85 14.36
CA ASP A 369 9.54 36.88 15.32
C ASP A 369 10.80 37.51 14.70
N ALA A 370 11.15 37.15 13.47
CA ALA A 370 12.28 37.76 12.77
C ALA A 370 12.07 39.26 12.49
N LYS A 371 10.84 39.70 12.19
CA LYS A 371 10.53 41.13 12.04
C LYS A 371 10.67 41.89 13.36
N LYS A 372 10.22 41.31 14.48
CA LYS A 372 10.37 41.92 15.81
C LYS A 372 11.83 42.03 16.22
N GLU A 373 12.61 40.97 16.01
CA GLU A 373 14.04 40.98 16.28
C GLU A 373 14.75 42.04 15.41
N LEU A 374 14.41 42.11 14.12
CA LEU A 374 14.96 43.14 13.23
C LEU A 374 14.59 44.57 13.69
N ALA A 375 13.36 44.79 14.16
CA ALA A 375 12.94 46.08 14.70
C ALA A 375 13.74 46.43 15.97
N ALA A 376 13.95 45.48 16.87
CA ALA A 376 14.76 45.67 18.07
C ALA A 376 16.23 45.97 17.73
N ILE A 377 16.83 45.27 16.76
CA ILE A 377 18.18 45.54 16.27
C ILE A 377 18.29 46.96 15.69
N LYS A 378 17.32 47.37 14.85
CA LYS A 378 17.29 48.73 14.29
C LYS A 378 17.15 49.78 15.37
N GLN A 379 16.31 49.53 16.38
CA GLN A 379 16.14 50.44 17.50
C GLN A 379 17.43 50.56 18.32
N ARG A 380 18.07 49.44 18.68
CA ARG A 380 19.35 49.45 19.38
C ARG A 380 20.42 50.21 18.60
N LYS A 381 20.53 49.93 17.30
CA LYS A 381 21.50 50.59 16.42
C LYS A 381 21.25 52.10 16.32
N MET A 382 19.99 52.53 16.30
CA MET A 382 19.65 53.97 16.34
C MET A 382 20.21 54.65 17.59
N PHE A 383 20.08 54.04 18.78
CA PHE A 383 20.67 54.59 20.00
C PHE A 383 22.20 54.52 20.01
N GLU A 384 22.78 53.43 19.50
CA GLU A 384 24.24 53.27 19.35
C GLU A 384 24.84 54.34 18.44
N ASP A 385 24.22 54.61 17.29
CA ASP A 385 24.63 55.66 16.34
C ASP A 385 24.56 57.08 16.96
N LEU A 386 23.70 57.27 17.97
CA LEU A 386 23.60 58.51 18.76
C LEU A 386 24.59 58.56 19.93
N GLY A 387 25.38 57.51 20.16
CA GLY A 387 26.27 57.37 21.31
C GLY A 387 25.53 57.23 22.64
N ARG A 388 24.31 56.68 22.63
CA ARG A 388 23.43 56.52 23.79
C ARG A 388 23.19 55.04 24.12
N GLN A 389 22.82 54.72 25.36
CA GLN A 389 22.37 53.38 25.71
C GLN A 389 20.99 53.08 25.11
N GLU A 390 20.69 51.81 24.83
CA GLU A 390 19.37 51.40 24.30
C GLU A 390 18.25 51.88 25.23
N GLY A 391 17.37 52.73 24.67
CA GLY A 391 16.25 53.31 25.40
C GLY A 391 16.60 54.55 26.22
N GLU A 392 17.82 55.10 26.14
CA GLU A 392 18.20 56.37 26.79
C GLU A 392 17.63 57.58 26.04
N LEU A 393 16.77 58.33 26.73
CA LEU A 393 16.05 59.49 26.20
C LEU A 393 16.54 60.75 26.90
N LYS A 394 16.74 61.82 26.13
CA LYS A 394 17.06 63.16 26.64
C LYS A 394 15.83 64.04 26.63
N LYS A 395 15.79 65.00 27.55
CA LYS A 395 14.82 66.10 27.49
C LYS A 395 14.92 66.79 26.13
N GLY A 396 13.78 66.99 25.47
CA GLY A 396 13.71 67.57 24.13
C GLY A 396 13.67 66.55 22.98
N ASP A 397 13.86 65.25 23.25
CA ASP A 397 13.67 64.21 22.24
C ASP A 397 12.20 64.15 21.82
N ILE A 398 11.94 64.00 20.53
CA ILE A 398 10.60 63.73 20.01
C ILE A 398 10.38 62.22 20.01
N VAL A 399 9.30 61.79 20.67
CA VAL A 399 8.98 60.39 20.86
C VAL A 399 7.54 60.11 20.47
N ARG A 400 7.24 58.85 20.15
CA ARG A 400 5.89 58.35 19.93
C ARG A 400 5.48 57.42 21.06
N VAL A 401 4.27 57.58 21.57
CA VAL A 401 3.70 56.73 22.62
C VAL A 401 3.36 55.36 22.06
N VAL A 402 3.90 54.30 22.67
CA VAL A 402 3.62 52.90 22.30
C VAL A 402 2.81 52.17 23.37
N ASN A 403 2.86 52.64 24.62
CA ASN A 403 2.00 52.19 25.70
C ASN A 403 1.70 53.37 26.63
N THR A 404 0.42 53.58 26.93
CA THR A 404 -0.05 54.73 27.69
C THR A 404 0.17 54.57 29.19
N CYS A 405 0.54 53.38 29.67
CA CYS A 405 0.76 53.05 31.09
C CYS A 405 -0.41 53.47 32.00
N GLY A 406 -1.64 53.55 31.44
CA GLY A 406 -2.84 54.02 32.15
C GLY A 406 -3.03 55.53 32.23
N GLY A 407 -2.21 56.32 31.53
CA GLY A 407 -2.33 57.78 31.43
C GLY A 407 -3.32 58.27 30.37
N LEU A 408 -3.41 59.60 30.23
CA LEU A 408 -4.31 60.27 29.26
C LEU A 408 -3.72 60.40 27.84
N LEU A 409 -2.56 59.80 27.59
CA LEU A 409 -1.96 59.71 26.26
C LEU A 409 -2.64 58.59 25.48
N GLU A 410 -2.58 58.65 24.16
CA GLU A 410 -3.03 57.59 23.26
C GLU A 410 -1.84 56.94 22.55
N VAL A 411 -1.94 55.64 22.28
CA VAL A 411 -0.93 54.95 21.45
C VAL A 411 -0.90 55.62 20.07
N GLY A 412 0.29 56.06 19.66
CA GLY A 412 0.49 56.83 18.43
C GLY A 412 0.69 58.33 18.63
N ASP A 413 0.41 58.87 19.82
CA ASP A 413 0.69 60.28 20.13
C ASP A 413 2.18 60.60 19.94
N ILE A 414 2.49 61.74 19.33
CA ILE A 414 3.86 62.24 19.18
C ILE A 414 4.03 63.45 20.09
N GLY A 415 5.09 63.44 20.90
CA GLY A 415 5.36 64.52 21.84
C GLY A 415 6.83 64.62 22.25
N GLU A 416 7.13 65.63 23.04
CA GLU A 416 8.49 65.90 23.51
C GLU A 416 8.73 65.27 24.89
N VAL A 417 9.88 64.62 25.06
CA VAL A 417 10.34 64.11 26.35
C VAL A 417 10.64 65.27 27.30
N ILE A 418 9.96 65.31 28.44
CA ILE A 418 10.27 66.23 29.54
C ILE A 418 11.33 65.63 30.47
N GLN A 419 11.17 64.36 30.81
CA GLN A 419 12.09 63.60 31.66
C GLN A 419 11.90 62.09 31.47
N GLN A 420 12.92 61.32 31.80
CA GLN A 420 12.92 59.85 31.75
C GLN A 420 13.01 59.26 33.15
N ASN A 421 12.33 58.14 33.40
CA ASN A 421 12.45 57.37 34.64
C ASN A 421 13.28 56.10 34.47
N LYS A 422 12.97 55.32 33.42
CA LYS A 422 13.68 54.08 33.08
C LYS A 422 13.74 53.93 31.55
N PRO A 423 14.55 53.01 30.99
CA PRO A 423 14.66 52.83 29.54
C PRO A 423 13.28 52.72 28.88
N HIS A 424 13.08 53.48 27.82
CA HIS A 424 11.82 53.62 27.07
C HIS A 424 10.63 54.24 27.83
N ASP A 425 10.73 54.57 29.11
CA ASP A 425 9.63 55.20 29.86
C ASP A 425 9.93 56.66 30.19
N ALA A 426 9.16 57.54 29.56
CA ALA A 426 9.33 58.98 29.66
C ALA A 426 8.02 59.69 29.97
N GLN A 427 8.15 60.85 30.59
CA GLN A 427 7.08 61.81 30.72
C GLN A 427 7.03 62.64 29.43
N VAL A 428 5.92 62.55 28.69
CA VAL A 428 5.79 63.16 27.35
C VAL A 428 4.83 64.34 27.37
N ASN A 429 5.26 65.44 26.75
CA ASN A 429 4.43 66.60 26.46
C ASN A 429 3.85 66.50 25.04
N VAL A 430 2.53 66.42 24.92
CA VAL A 430 1.84 66.42 23.61
C VAL A 430 1.07 67.72 23.47
N SER A 431 1.37 68.48 22.41
CA SER A 431 0.72 69.77 22.13
C SER A 431 -0.79 69.63 22.06
N GLY A 432 -1.52 70.47 22.80
CA GLY A 432 -2.98 70.48 22.81
C GLY A 432 -3.64 69.54 23.83
N ARG A 433 -2.87 68.74 24.59
CA ARG A 433 -3.37 68.01 25.76
C ARG A 433 -3.05 68.80 27.06
N SER A 434 -3.87 68.64 28.09
CA SER A 434 -3.67 69.33 29.38
C SER A 434 -2.28 69.03 29.95
N SER A 435 -1.59 70.07 30.42
CA SER A 435 -0.16 70.15 30.79
C SER A 435 0.36 69.20 31.88
N SER A 436 -0.46 68.29 32.40
CA SER A 436 0.00 67.18 33.23
C SER A 436 0.63 66.12 32.35
N ALA A 437 1.92 66.30 32.00
CA ALA A 437 2.66 65.36 31.19
C ALA A 437 2.58 63.96 31.79
N ASN A 438 2.15 62.97 31.00
CA ASN A 438 1.88 61.62 31.47
C ASN A 438 3.09 60.73 31.20
N TRP A 439 3.30 59.79 32.11
CA TRP A 439 4.26 58.70 31.91
C TRP A 439 3.72 57.74 30.87
N ALA A 440 4.56 57.40 29.90
CA ALA A 440 4.27 56.42 28.87
C ALA A 440 5.54 55.68 28.47
N THR A 441 5.35 54.45 27.97
CA THR A 441 6.40 53.78 27.21
C THR A 441 6.39 54.35 25.79
N VAL A 442 7.57 54.72 25.31
CA VAL A 442 7.74 55.51 24.09
C VAL A 442 8.83 54.94 23.19
N GLU A 443 8.70 55.20 21.89
CA GLU A 443 9.74 54.99 20.88
C GLU A 443 10.34 56.33 20.43
N LEU A 444 11.66 56.39 20.26
CA LEU A 444 12.34 57.59 19.79
C LEU A 444 12.01 57.82 18.31
N VAL A 445 11.50 59.01 17.99
CA VAL A 445 11.21 59.44 16.61
C VAL A 445 12.34 60.31 16.10
N THR A 446 12.66 61.38 16.83
CA THR A 446 13.72 62.32 16.47
C THR A 446 14.51 62.69 17.73
N PRO A 447 15.83 62.43 17.78
CA PRO A 447 16.65 62.86 18.90
C PRO A 447 16.75 64.39 18.93
N VAL A 448 16.79 64.95 20.13
CA VAL A 448 16.95 66.39 20.39
C VAL A 448 18.16 66.94 19.66
N ASP A 449 19.25 66.18 19.62
CA ASP A 449 20.52 66.56 18.99
C ASP A 449 20.40 66.73 17.45
N HIS A 450 19.34 66.22 16.81
CA HIS A 450 19.09 66.33 15.37
C HIS A 450 17.89 67.24 15.02
N ARG A 451 17.36 67.98 16.00
CA ARG A 451 16.27 68.92 15.78
C ARG A 451 16.79 70.17 15.06
N LEU A 452 16.06 70.60 14.03
CA LEU A 452 16.35 71.82 13.26
C LEU A 452 15.68 73.06 13.87
N ASP A 453 14.75 72.87 14.80
CA ASP A 453 13.99 73.91 15.49
C ASP A 453 14.62 74.33 16.83
N GLN A 454 15.91 74.01 17.01
CA GLN A 454 16.71 74.52 18.14
C GLN A 454 17.22 75.94 17.90
#